data_AF-A0A397ET39-F1
#
_entry.id   AF-A0A397ET39-F1
#
_cell.length_a   1.000
_cell.length_b   1.000
_cell.length_c   1.000
_cell.angle_alpha   90.00
_cell.angle_beta   90.00
_cell.angle_gamma   90.00
#
_symmetry.space_group_name_H-M   'P 1'
#
loop_
_entity.id
_entity.type
_entity.pdbx_description
1 polymer ?
#
loop_
_entity_poly.entity_id
_entity_poly.type
_entity_poly.pdbx_seq_one_letter_code
_entity_poly.pdbx_strand_id
1 'polypeptide(L)'
;VKLDVDVELLQRRHVFSILLGFFDSPLADAHTQGLVLEILATAVATAAGNVILVHKMGLLAWLQAVAIKHEGKFTALLLSLVHTSIQSYYLSEKPTDRYAANTMSQLHQLCRTLVVQHQQCLKPTDVRDVDFALLPAVLTQFFTFCTLAKAPPSTSVWFSLDLLDSTTALLPRDSPFALALLPHVVWYLQRIPAAPRDFQFSRQTFGRWTGVVSWAVAQAATSRNLPLQLALPDAVHALTQAVRGFHVDVV
;
A
#
# COMPACT_ATOMS: atom_id res chain seq x y z
N VAL A 1 -19.70 -0.91 -16.45
CA VAL A 1 -19.01 -2.21 -16.40
C VAL A 1 -19.37 -2.86 -15.09
N LYS A 2 -20.25 -3.86 -15.06
CA LYS A 2 -20.65 -4.48 -13.78
C LYS A 2 -20.42 -5.98 -13.75
N LEU A 3 -20.17 -6.58 -14.91
CA LEU A 3 -19.99 -8.01 -15.09
C LEU A 3 -18.69 -8.28 -15.84
N ASP A 4 -18.08 -9.46 -15.61
CA ASP A 4 -16.86 -9.86 -16.33
C ASP A 4 -17.06 -9.90 -17.85
N VAL A 5 -18.27 -10.20 -18.31
CA VAL A 5 -18.63 -10.15 -19.75
C VAL A 5 -18.43 -8.75 -20.34
N ASP A 6 -18.78 -7.70 -19.59
CA ASP A 6 -18.57 -6.31 -20.04
C ASP A 6 -17.06 -6.04 -20.17
N VAL A 7 -16.27 -6.46 -19.18
CA VAL A 7 -14.82 -6.29 -19.18
C VAL A 7 -14.19 -7.00 -20.37
N GLU A 8 -14.59 -8.24 -20.65
CA GLU A 8 -14.08 -8.99 -21.79
C GLU A 8 -14.39 -8.30 -23.11
N LEU A 9 -15.59 -7.73 -23.26
CA LEU A 9 -15.95 -6.94 -24.44
C LEU A 9 -15.07 -5.70 -24.58
N LEU A 10 -14.87 -4.94 -23.49
CA LEU A 10 -13.99 -3.77 -23.48
C LEU A 10 -12.55 -4.14 -23.85
N GLN A 11 -12.05 -5.26 -23.33
CA GLN A 11 -10.73 -5.77 -23.65
C GLN A 11 -10.61 -6.18 -25.12
N ARG A 12 -11.56 -6.96 -25.65
CA ARG A 12 -11.56 -7.43 -27.05
C ARG A 12 -11.68 -6.29 -28.05
N ARG A 13 -12.33 -5.19 -27.67
CA ARG A 13 -12.47 -3.98 -28.49
C ARG A 13 -11.39 -2.93 -28.24
N HIS A 14 -10.32 -3.29 -27.51
CA HIS A 14 -9.20 -2.41 -27.17
C HIS A 14 -9.59 -1.12 -26.41
N VAL A 15 -10.75 -1.12 -25.76
CA VAL A 15 -11.28 0.09 -25.10
C VAL A 15 -10.37 0.53 -23.97
N PHE A 16 -9.84 -0.39 -23.16
CA PHE A 16 -8.90 -0.01 -22.09
C PHE A 16 -7.62 0.63 -22.62
N SER A 17 -7.04 0.11 -23.71
CA SER A 17 -5.87 0.74 -24.35
C SER A 17 -6.19 2.15 -24.86
N ILE A 18 -7.37 2.33 -25.45
CA ILE A 18 -7.85 3.64 -25.91
C ILE A 18 -8.00 4.59 -24.72
N LEU A 19 -8.66 4.16 -23.63
CA LEU A 19 -8.89 4.99 -22.44
C LEU A 19 -7.56 5.42 -21.79
N LEU A 20 -6.62 4.48 -21.58
CA LEU A 20 -5.33 4.76 -20.97
C LEU A 20 -4.49 5.73 -21.82
N GLY A 21 -4.51 5.58 -23.15
CA GLY A 21 -3.80 6.49 -24.06
C GLY A 21 -4.51 7.85 -24.23
N PHE A 22 -5.83 7.86 -24.20
CA PHE A 22 -6.63 9.07 -24.35
C PHE A 22 -6.58 9.99 -23.13
N PHE A 23 -6.34 9.44 -21.93
CA PHE A 23 -6.27 10.21 -20.68
C PHE A 23 -5.34 11.44 -20.76
N ASP A 24 -4.21 11.31 -21.44
CA ASP A 24 -3.22 12.37 -21.61
C ASP A 24 -3.35 13.14 -22.94
N SER A 25 -4.40 12.86 -23.72
CA SER A 25 -4.69 13.56 -24.96
C SER A 25 -5.00 15.03 -24.71
N PRO A 26 -4.61 15.95 -25.61
CA PRO A 26 -5.06 17.35 -25.57
C PRO A 26 -6.59 17.50 -25.63
N LEU A 27 -7.30 16.46 -26.08
CA LEU A 27 -8.77 16.43 -26.16
C LEU A 27 -9.44 15.96 -24.84
N ALA A 28 -8.67 15.45 -23.88
CA ALA A 28 -9.19 15.00 -22.59
C ALA A 28 -9.06 16.12 -21.57
N ASP A 29 -10.17 16.81 -21.31
CA ASP A 29 -10.25 17.76 -20.20
C ASP A 29 -10.33 17.05 -18.84
N ALA A 30 -10.28 17.82 -17.74
CA ALA A 30 -10.28 17.26 -16.40
C ALA A 30 -11.54 16.43 -16.09
N HIS A 31 -12.69 16.82 -16.65
CA HIS A 31 -13.93 16.06 -16.51
C HIS A 31 -13.81 14.70 -17.20
N THR A 32 -13.33 14.68 -18.44
CA THR A 32 -13.13 13.46 -19.23
C THR A 32 -12.09 12.53 -18.61
N GLN A 33 -11.01 13.09 -18.08
CA GLN A 33 -10.01 12.35 -17.29
C GLN A 33 -10.64 11.69 -16.05
N GLY A 34 -11.50 12.40 -15.32
CA GLY A 34 -12.28 11.84 -14.22
C GLY A 34 -13.14 10.65 -14.64
N LEU A 35 -13.89 10.78 -15.75
CA LEU A 35 -14.71 9.69 -16.30
C LEU A 35 -13.88 8.46 -16.68
N VAL A 36 -12.69 8.66 -17.27
CA VAL A 36 -11.77 7.55 -17.56
C VAL A 36 -11.42 6.79 -16.28
N LEU A 37 -11.04 7.51 -15.21
CA LEU A 37 -10.70 6.89 -13.92
C LEU A 37 -11.88 6.14 -13.30
N GLU A 38 -13.10 6.69 -13.38
CA GLU A 38 -14.32 6.04 -12.90
C GLU A 38 -14.64 4.74 -13.67
N ILE A 39 -14.48 4.75 -15.00
CA ILE A 39 -14.65 3.56 -15.82
C ILE A 39 -13.64 2.48 -15.42
N LEU A 40 -12.37 2.87 -15.25
CA LEU A 40 -11.32 1.96 -14.78
C LEU A 40 -11.62 1.43 -13.38
N ALA A 41 -12.15 2.26 -12.47
CA ALA A 41 -12.49 1.87 -11.10
C ALA A 41 -13.59 0.82 -11.08
N THR A 42 -14.59 1.01 -11.93
CA THR A 42 -15.69 0.04 -12.04
C THR A 42 -15.20 -1.28 -12.66
N ALA A 43 -14.29 -1.21 -13.63
CA ALA A 43 -13.72 -2.41 -14.25
C ALA A 43 -12.79 -3.18 -13.30
N VAL A 44 -11.90 -2.51 -12.57
CA VAL A 44 -10.92 -3.16 -11.67
C VAL A 44 -11.58 -3.86 -10.47
N ALA A 45 -12.83 -3.49 -10.15
CA ALA A 45 -13.62 -4.13 -9.12
C ALA A 45 -14.02 -5.58 -9.49
N THR A 46 -14.09 -5.94 -10.77
CA THR A 46 -14.43 -7.30 -11.20
C THR A 46 -13.18 -8.19 -11.27
N ALA A 47 -13.39 -9.50 -11.21
CA ALA A 47 -12.31 -10.47 -11.27
C ALA A 47 -11.53 -10.36 -12.60
N ALA A 48 -12.22 -10.41 -13.74
CA ALA A 48 -11.57 -10.31 -15.04
C ALA A 48 -10.89 -8.95 -15.24
N GLY A 49 -11.51 -7.87 -14.75
CA GLY A 49 -11.01 -6.52 -14.92
C GLY A 49 -9.75 -6.27 -14.12
N ASN A 50 -9.67 -6.79 -12.89
CA ASN A 50 -8.45 -6.74 -12.09
C ASN A 50 -7.27 -7.40 -12.83
N VAL A 51 -7.44 -8.63 -13.33
CA VAL A 51 -6.39 -9.35 -14.07
C VAL A 51 -5.95 -8.59 -15.32
N ILE A 52 -6.92 -8.10 -16.10
CA ILE A 52 -6.62 -7.41 -17.36
C ILE A 52 -5.90 -6.09 -17.08
N LEU A 53 -6.47 -5.25 -16.21
CA LEU A 53 -5.93 -3.91 -15.98
C LEU A 53 -4.64 -3.94 -15.17
N VAL A 54 -4.62 -4.64 -14.04
CA VAL A 54 -3.47 -4.68 -13.13
C VAL A 54 -2.33 -5.48 -13.76
N HIS A 55 -2.59 -6.72 -14.19
CA HIS A 55 -1.50 -7.61 -14.61
C HIS A 55 -1.12 -7.47 -16.08
N LYS A 56 -2.09 -7.33 -16.99
CA LYS A 56 -1.79 -7.28 -18.43
C LYS A 56 -1.50 -5.87 -18.94
N MET A 57 -2.13 -4.86 -18.36
CA MET A 57 -2.00 -3.46 -18.82
C MET A 57 -1.16 -2.58 -17.92
N GLY A 58 -0.71 -3.07 -16.76
CA GLY A 58 0.19 -2.34 -15.87
C GLY A 58 -0.48 -1.11 -15.22
N LEU A 59 -1.78 -1.23 -14.88
CA LEU A 59 -2.57 -0.13 -14.32
C LEU A 59 -1.88 0.57 -13.15
N LEU A 60 -1.25 -0.15 -12.22
CA LEU A 60 -0.61 0.46 -11.05
C LEU A 60 0.57 1.36 -11.41
N ALA A 61 1.41 0.93 -12.35
CA ALA A 61 2.49 1.75 -12.86
C ALA A 61 1.96 2.98 -13.63
N TRP A 62 0.87 2.80 -14.38
CA TRP A 62 0.19 3.91 -15.04
C TRP A 62 -0.41 4.91 -14.04
N LEU A 63 -1.06 4.45 -12.97
CA LEU A 63 -1.60 5.30 -11.90
C LEU A 63 -0.49 6.10 -11.21
N GLN A 64 0.70 5.50 -11.03
CA GLN A 64 1.86 6.24 -10.52
C GLN A 64 2.28 7.35 -11.48
N ALA A 65 2.36 7.08 -12.78
CA ALA A 65 2.67 8.10 -13.78
C ALA A 65 1.63 9.23 -13.78
N VAL A 66 0.34 8.90 -13.66
CA VAL A 66 -0.74 9.88 -13.51
C VAL A 66 -0.56 10.71 -12.24
N ALA A 67 -0.29 10.08 -11.10
CA ALA A 67 -0.05 10.77 -9.83
C ALA A 67 1.11 11.77 -9.93
N ILE A 68 2.21 11.40 -10.61
CA ILE A 68 3.37 12.29 -10.81
C ILE A 68 3.02 13.45 -11.74
N LYS A 69 2.41 13.16 -12.90
CA LYS A 69 2.17 14.16 -13.95
C LYS A 69 1.05 15.14 -13.58
N HIS A 70 0.04 14.66 -12.88
CA HIS A 70 -1.15 15.42 -12.49
C HIS A 70 -1.20 15.58 -10.97
N GLU A 71 -0.06 15.93 -10.37
CA GLU A 71 0.10 16.02 -8.92
C GLU A 71 -1.03 16.81 -8.23
N GLY A 72 -1.64 16.19 -7.22
CA GLY A 72 -2.75 16.76 -6.45
C GLY A 72 -4.11 16.71 -7.16
N LYS A 73 -4.16 16.37 -8.44
CA LYS A 73 -5.42 16.12 -9.17
C LYS A 73 -5.79 14.65 -9.07
N PHE A 74 -7.09 14.38 -8.97
CA PHE A 74 -7.66 13.04 -8.95
C PHE A 74 -7.19 12.15 -7.79
N THR A 75 -6.49 12.68 -6.78
CA THR A 75 -5.91 11.89 -5.69
C THR A 75 -6.91 10.94 -5.04
N ALA A 76 -8.13 11.40 -4.75
CA ALA A 76 -9.20 10.56 -4.21
C ALA A 76 -9.56 9.38 -5.14
N LEU A 77 -9.69 9.62 -6.45
CA LEU A 77 -9.99 8.59 -7.44
C LEU A 77 -8.83 7.61 -7.60
N LEU A 78 -7.58 8.10 -7.61
CA LEU A 78 -6.39 7.25 -7.67
C LEU A 78 -6.32 6.35 -6.43
N LEU A 79 -6.52 6.89 -5.23
CA LEU A 79 -6.53 6.12 -3.99
C LEU A 79 -7.66 5.09 -3.98
N SER A 80 -8.86 5.46 -4.45
CA SER A 80 -9.99 4.55 -4.58
C SER A 80 -9.68 3.40 -5.54
N LEU A 81 -9.11 3.70 -6.72
CA LEU A 81 -8.66 2.71 -7.70
C LEU A 81 -7.64 1.73 -7.12
N VAL A 82 -6.64 2.23 -6.40
CA VAL A 82 -5.62 1.39 -5.77
C VAL A 82 -6.24 0.50 -4.70
N HIS A 83 -7.04 1.08 -3.81
CA HIS A 83 -7.75 0.35 -2.76
C HIS A 83 -8.59 -0.80 -3.35
N THR A 84 -9.42 -0.51 -4.35
CA THR A 84 -10.23 -1.53 -5.03
C THR A 84 -9.35 -2.56 -5.74
N SER A 85 -8.24 -2.16 -6.35
CA SER A 85 -7.34 -3.10 -7.03
C SER A 85 -6.72 -4.13 -6.07
N ILE A 86 -6.36 -3.73 -4.85
CA ILE A 86 -5.81 -4.62 -3.82
C ILE A 86 -6.90 -5.56 -3.31
N GLN A 87 -8.10 -5.04 -3.01
CA GLN A 87 -9.23 -5.84 -2.53
C GLN A 87 -9.68 -6.90 -3.54
N SER A 88 -9.75 -6.53 -4.82
CA SER A 88 -10.21 -7.41 -5.88
C SER A 88 -9.14 -8.36 -6.41
N TYR A 89 -7.87 -8.23 -5.98
CA TYR A 89 -6.76 -9.09 -6.44
C TYR A 89 -7.12 -10.59 -6.30
N TYR A 90 -7.52 -11.00 -5.09
CA TYR A 90 -7.84 -12.40 -4.81
C TYR A 90 -9.23 -12.86 -5.29
N LEU A 91 -10.08 -11.97 -5.82
CA LEU A 91 -11.32 -12.37 -6.50
C LEU A 91 -11.03 -13.05 -7.83
N SER A 92 -9.87 -12.75 -8.41
CA SER A 92 -9.56 -13.05 -9.80
C SER A 92 -8.53 -14.16 -10.00
N GLU A 93 -7.63 -14.33 -9.03
CA GLU A 93 -6.58 -15.33 -9.11
C GLU A 93 -6.98 -16.63 -8.39
N LYS A 94 -6.96 -17.75 -9.12
CA LYS A 94 -6.64 -19.04 -8.50
C LYS A 94 -5.20 -18.95 -7.95
N PRO A 95 -4.88 -19.59 -6.82
CA PRO A 95 -3.66 -19.37 -6.03
C PRO A 95 -2.38 -19.86 -6.73
N THR A 96 -2.01 -19.19 -7.80
CA THR A 96 -0.73 -19.30 -8.48
C THR A 96 -0.21 -17.87 -8.50
N ASP A 97 0.62 -17.51 -7.51
CA ASP A 97 1.14 -16.17 -7.19
C ASP A 97 2.03 -15.53 -8.30
N ARG A 98 1.76 -15.82 -9.58
CA ARG A 98 2.61 -15.49 -10.72
C ARG A 98 2.83 -13.99 -10.85
N TYR A 99 1.81 -13.18 -10.56
CA TYR A 99 1.87 -11.72 -10.73
C TYR A 99 2.06 -10.96 -9.41
N ALA A 100 2.08 -11.65 -8.27
CA ALA A 100 2.17 -11.04 -6.95
C ALA A 100 3.44 -10.18 -6.81
N ALA A 101 4.59 -10.71 -7.21
CA ALA A 101 5.87 -10.02 -7.08
C ALA A 101 5.92 -8.68 -7.85
N ASN A 102 5.45 -8.69 -9.11
CA ASN A 102 5.38 -7.48 -9.91
C ASN A 102 4.36 -6.48 -9.34
N THR A 103 3.20 -6.97 -8.91
CA THR A 103 2.14 -6.15 -8.29
C THR A 103 2.66 -5.47 -7.02
N MET A 104 3.37 -6.20 -6.15
CA MET A 104 3.99 -5.64 -4.94
C MET A 104 5.01 -4.55 -5.28
N SER A 105 5.86 -4.76 -6.29
CA SER A 105 6.84 -3.75 -6.71
C SER A 105 6.15 -2.47 -7.22
N GLN A 106 5.08 -2.60 -8.01
CA GLN A 106 4.35 -1.44 -8.53
C GLN A 106 3.58 -0.73 -7.42
N LEU A 107 2.93 -1.46 -6.51
CA LEU A 107 2.28 -0.88 -5.33
C LEU A 107 3.28 -0.15 -4.43
N HIS A 108 4.47 -0.71 -4.21
CA HIS A 108 5.52 -0.09 -3.43
C HIS A 108 5.90 1.28 -4.02
N GLN A 109 6.15 1.35 -5.33
CA GLN A 109 6.50 2.61 -6.02
C GLN A 109 5.36 3.64 -5.98
N LEU A 110 4.12 3.20 -6.20
CA LEU A 110 2.94 4.05 -6.14
C LEU A 110 2.70 4.60 -4.73
N CYS A 111 2.73 3.74 -3.70
CA CYS A 111 2.57 4.16 -2.30
C CYS A 111 3.64 5.17 -1.89
N ARG A 112 4.90 4.98 -2.32
CA ARG A 112 5.97 5.96 -2.06
C ARG A 112 5.67 7.31 -2.67
N THR A 113 5.19 7.32 -3.91
CA THR A 113 4.82 8.54 -4.63
C THR A 113 3.71 9.29 -3.88
N LEU A 114 2.65 8.58 -3.48
CA LEU A 114 1.50 9.17 -2.78
C LEU A 114 1.88 9.71 -1.39
N VAL A 115 2.74 9.00 -0.65
CA VAL A 115 3.24 9.46 0.65
C VAL A 115 4.08 10.73 0.52
N VAL A 116 4.98 10.79 -0.47
CA VAL A 116 5.80 11.99 -0.72
C VAL A 116 4.92 13.19 -1.07
N GLN A 117 3.90 13.00 -1.92
CA GLN A 117 2.96 14.07 -2.27
C GLN A 117 2.15 14.53 -1.07
N HIS A 118 1.66 13.60 -0.23
CA HIS A 118 0.95 13.94 1.01
C HIS A 118 1.84 14.77 1.94
N GLN A 119 3.09 14.37 2.14
CA GLN A 119 4.06 15.13 2.97
C GLN A 119 4.36 16.52 2.41
N GLN A 120 4.35 16.69 1.09
CA GLN A 120 4.53 18.00 0.45
C GLN A 120 3.31 18.91 0.66
N CYS A 121 2.09 18.35 0.59
CA CYS A 121 0.84 19.10 0.82
C CYS A 121 0.69 19.57 2.29
N LEU A 122 1.34 18.89 3.24
CA LEU A 122 1.35 19.32 4.65
C LEU A 122 2.22 20.57 4.90
N LYS A 123 3.00 21.03 3.93
CA LYS A 123 3.86 22.21 4.11
C LYS A 123 3.01 23.48 4.14
N PRO A 124 3.25 24.41 5.08
CA PRO A 124 2.42 25.62 5.27
C PRO A 124 2.27 26.52 4.04
N THR A 125 3.14 26.35 3.04
CA THR A 125 3.19 27.13 1.79
C THR A 125 2.25 26.61 0.71
N ASP A 126 1.60 25.46 0.90
CA ASP A 126 0.79 24.80 -0.12
C ASP A 126 -0.71 24.94 0.21
N VAL A 127 -1.49 25.54 -0.70
CA VAL A 127 -2.93 25.86 -0.51
C VAL A 127 -3.82 24.87 -1.27
N ARG A 128 -3.27 23.73 -1.71
CA ARG A 128 -4.02 22.73 -2.48
C ARG A 128 -4.94 21.91 -1.56
N ASP A 129 -6.25 21.97 -1.82
CA ASP A 129 -7.23 21.09 -1.19
C ASP A 129 -7.20 19.71 -1.88
N VAL A 130 -6.27 18.86 -1.43
CA VAL A 130 -6.06 17.51 -1.99
C VAL A 130 -6.60 16.47 -1.01
N ASP A 131 -7.55 15.66 -1.47
CA ASP A 131 -8.15 14.62 -0.65
C ASP A 131 -7.28 13.35 -0.61
N PHE A 132 -6.63 13.15 0.53
CA PHE A 132 -5.85 11.95 0.88
C PHE A 132 -6.55 11.05 1.91
N ALA A 133 -7.86 11.17 2.12
CA ALA A 133 -8.57 10.47 3.20
C ALA A 133 -8.40 8.93 3.15
N LEU A 134 -8.27 8.35 1.95
CA LEU A 134 -8.08 6.92 1.75
C LEU A 134 -6.62 6.44 1.85
N LEU A 135 -5.64 7.35 1.95
CA LEU A 135 -4.22 6.99 1.99
C LEU A 135 -3.88 6.02 3.13
N PRO A 136 -4.34 6.20 4.39
CA PRO A 136 -4.04 5.27 5.46
C PRO A 136 -4.59 3.85 5.18
N ALA A 137 -5.78 3.76 4.59
CA ALA A 137 -6.39 2.48 4.22
C ALA A 137 -5.57 1.75 3.14
N VAL A 138 -5.15 2.46 2.10
CA VAL A 138 -4.31 1.94 1.01
C VAL A 138 -2.97 1.43 1.55
N LEU A 139 -2.30 2.20 2.41
CA LEU A 139 -1.01 1.81 2.97
C LEU A 139 -1.12 0.57 3.88
N THR A 140 -2.14 0.51 4.73
CA THR A 140 -2.40 -0.68 5.55
C THR A 140 -2.67 -1.91 4.67
N GLN A 141 -3.51 -1.77 3.64
CA GLN A 141 -3.80 -2.85 2.70
C GLN A 141 -2.56 -3.31 1.92
N PHE A 142 -1.67 -2.39 1.55
CA PHE A 142 -0.40 -2.73 0.91
C PHE A 142 0.45 -3.65 1.81
N PHE A 143 0.62 -3.30 3.08
CA PHE A 143 1.37 -4.15 4.02
C PHE A 143 0.68 -5.49 4.29
N THR A 144 -0.65 -5.49 4.39
CA THR A 144 -1.43 -6.73 4.49
C THR A 144 -1.24 -7.63 3.27
N PHE A 145 -1.35 -7.06 2.07
CA PHE A 145 -1.15 -7.77 0.81
C PHE A 145 0.25 -8.38 0.72
N CYS A 146 1.28 -7.62 1.07
CA CYS A 146 2.67 -8.10 1.02
C CYS A 146 2.97 -9.18 2.05
N THR A 147 2.42 -9.07 3.26
CA THR A 147 2.71 -10.00 4.36
C THR A 147 1.95 -11.33 4.21
N LEU A 148 0.75 -11.32 3.60
CA LEU A 148 -0.12 -12.49 3.49
C LEU A 148 -0.01 -13.23 2.16
N ALA A 149 0.83 -12.79 1.22
CA ALA A 149 1.06 -13.52 -0.01
C ALA A 149 1.66 -14.91 0.27
N LYS A 150 1.24 -15.92 -0.50
CA LYS A 150 1.65 -17.32 -0.26
C LYS A 150 3.11 -17.57 -0.66
N ALA A 151 3.60 -16.89 -1.70
CA ALA A 151 5.00 -16.87 -2.11
C ALA A 151 5.47 -15.42 -2.37
N PRO A 152 5.72 -14.62 -1.32
CA PRO A 152 6.17 -13.25 -1.52
C PRO A 152 7.58 -13.28 -2.14
N PRO A 153 7.90 -12.37 -3.08
CA PRO A 153 9.30 -12.13 -3.46
C PRO A 153 10.09 -11.71 -2.21
N SER A 154 11.43 -11.69 -2.33
CA SER A 154 12.30 -11.21 -1.24
C SER A 154 11.74 -9.93 -0.63
N THR A 155 11.68 -9.89 0.70
CA THR A 155 11.12 -8.75 1.43
C THR A 155 11.83 -7.44 1.10
N SER A 156 13.10 -7.50 0.69
CA SER A 156 13.86 -6.37 0.15
C SER A 156 13.22 -5.68 -1.07
N VAL A 157 12.33 -6.34 -1.81
CA VAL A 157 11.67 -5.80 -3.02
C VAL A 157 10.55 -4.83 -2.68
N TRP A 158 9.79 -5.11 -1.63
CA TRP A 158 8.56 -4.38 -1.30
C TRP A 158 8.62 -3.65 0.04
N PHE A 159 9.46 -4.11 0.98
CA PHE A 159 9.54 -3.47 2.28
C PHE A 159 10.27 -2.13 2.20
N SER A 160 9.69 -1.13 2.86
CA SER A 160 10.28 0.19 3.03
C SER A 160 10.01 0.68 4.43
N LEU A 161 11.08 0.97 5.17
CA LEU A 161 10.95 1.60 6.48
C LEU A 161 10.34 3.00 6.35
N ASP A 162 10.63 3.72 5.26
CA ASP A 162 10.00 5.01 4.93
C ASP A 162 8.50 4.94 4.81
N LEU A 163 7.99 3.91 4.13
CA LEU A 163 6.56 3.67 4.07
C LEU A 163 5.99 3.31 5.43
N LEU A 164 6.62 2.38 6.14
CA LEU A 164 6.11 1.90 7.43
C LEU A 164 6.01 3.04 8.44
N ASP A 165 7.08 3.80 8.59
CA ASP A 165 7.19 4.97 9.47
C ASP A 165 6.10 6.01 9.13
N SER A 166 5.97 6.35 7.84
CA SER A 166 4.92 7.26 7.36
C SER A 166 3.52 6.72 7.65
N THR A 167 3.27 5.41 7.46
CA THR A 167 1.98 4.80 7.77
C THR A 167 1.67 4.87 9.27
N THR A 168 2.63 4.55 10.13
CA THR A 168 2.41 4.65 11.59
C THR A 168 2.14 6.09 12.05
N ALA A 169 2.78 7.08 11.43
CA ALA A 169 2.54 8.50 11.70
C ALA A 169 1.16 8.99 11.22
N LEU A 170 0.63 8.41 10.14
CA LEU A 170 -0.69 8.74 9.57
C LEU A 170 -1.87 8.14 10.34
N LEU A 171 -1.63 7.10 11.14
CA LEU A 171 -2.68 6.30 11.76
C LEU A 171 -2.99 6.78 13.19
N PRO A 172 -4.21 7.30 13.46
CA PRO A 172 -4.66 7.57 14.82
C PRO A 172 -4.71 6.30 15.68
N ARG A 173 -4.54 6.45 17.00
CA ARG A 173 -4.48 5.33 17.96
C ARG A 173 -5.72 4.42 18.00
N ASP A 174 -6.88 4.95 17.65
CA ASP A 174 -8.14 4.19 17.69
C ASP A 174 -8.63 3.83 16.28
N SER A 175 -7.79 4.01 15.26
CA SER A 175 -8.16 3.70 13.88
C SER A 175 -8.26 2.19 13.66
N PRO A 176 -9.31 1.69 12.97
CA PRO A 176 -9.39 0.28 12.59
C PRO A 176 -8.19 -0.15 11.72
N PHE A 177 -7.60 0.78 10.96
CA PHE A 177 -6.41 0.52 10.16
C PHE A 177 -5.14 0.35 11.00
N ALA A 178 -5.06 0.97 12.18
CA ALA A 178 -3.96 0.77 13.12
C ALA A 178 -3.99 -0.65 13.71
N LEU A 179 -5.19 -1.09 14.11
CA LEU A 179 -5.41 -2.47 14.58
C LEU A 179 -5.10 -3.51 13.49
N ALA A 180 -5.41 -3.21 12.23
CA ALA A 180 -5.10 -4.08 11.10
C ALA A 180 -3.60 -4.10 10.75
N LEU A 181 -2.86 -3.01 10.98
CA LEU A 181 -1.42 -2.94 10.72
C LEU A 181 -0.57 -3.63 11.80
N LEU A 182 -1.01 -3.60 13.06
CA LEU A 182 -0.26 -4.13 14.22
C LEU A 182 0.25 -5.57 14.04
N PRO A 183 -0.53 -6.56 13.58
CA PRO A 183 -0.04 -7.92 13.34
C PRO A 183 1.14 -7.97 12.36
N HIS A 184 1.15 -7.10 11.36
CA HIS A 184 2.22 -7.04 10.36
C HIS A 184 3.50 -6.46 10.96
N VAL A 185 3.40 -5.48 11.85
CA VAL A 185 4.55 -4.94 12.58
C VAL A 185 5.19 -6.01 13.47
N VAL A 186 4.38 -6.75 14.23
CA VAL A 186 4.87 -7.86 15.06
C VAL A 186 5.60 -8.89 14.20
N TRP A 187 5.02 -9.23 13.04
CA TRP A 187 5.64 -10.15 12.07
C TRP A 187 7.01 -9.64 11.56
N TYR A 188 7.16 -8.33 11.30
CA TYR A 188 8.46 -7.75 10.92
C TYR A 188 9.48 -7.95 12.04
N LEU A 189 9.11 -7.55 13.26
CA LEU A 189 10.00 -7.63 14.43
C LEU A 189 10.49 -9.05 14.69
N GLN A 190 9.64 -10.05 14.52
CA GLN A 190 10.01 -11.47 14.68
C GLN A 190 10.99 -11.97 13.61
N ARG A 191 11.00 -11.38 12.40
CA ARG A 191 11.85 -11.83 11.28
C ARG A 191 13.14 -11.05 11.13
N ILE A 192 13.21 -9.82 11.65
CA ILE A 192 14.42 -8.99 11.62
C ILE A 192 15.67 -9.73 12.11
N PRO A 193 15.66 -10.52 13.21
CA PRO A 193 16.85 -11.23 13.68
C PRO A 193 17.48 -12.15 12.62
N ALA A 194 16.64 -12.79 11.78
CA ALA A 194 17.10 -13.71 10.75
C ALA A 194 17.46 -13.01 9.43
N ALA A 195 16.85 -11.85 9.13
CA ALA A 195 17.02 -11.14 7.87
C ALA A 195 17.09 -9.61 8.06
N PRO A 196 18.06 -9.07 8.80
CA PRO A 196 18.06 -7.65 9.18
C PRO A 196 18.17 -6.70 7.98
N ARG A 197 18.87 -7.12 6.91
CA ARG A 197 19.02 -6.32 5.69
C ARG A 197 17.71 -6.12 4.95
N ASP A 198 16.86 -7.15 4.91
CA ASP A 198 15.58 -7.13 4.20
C ASP A 198 14.60 -6.12 4.82
N PHE A 199 14.77 -5.84 6.11
CA PHE A 199 13.97 -4.89 6.87
C PHE A 199 14.70 -3.56 7.11
N GLN A 200 15.77 -3.28 6.38
CA GLN A 200 16.55 -2.05 6.52
C GLN A 200 16.97 -1.80 7.99
N PHE A 201 17.24 -2.87 8.73
CA PHE A 201 17.54 -2.84 10.16
C PHE A 201 19.04 -2.71 10.38
N SER A 202 19.47 -1.49 10.71
CA SER A 202 20.87 -1.13 10.93
C SER A 202 20.97 -0.03 11.99
N ARG A 203 22.18 0.24 12.50
CA ARG A 203 22.38 1.28 13.53
C ARG A 203 21.83 2.66 13.11
N GLN A 204 21.85 2.97 11.81
CA GLN A 204 21.35 4.24 11.28
C GLN A 204 19.81 4.34 11.35
N THR A 205 19.11 3.20 11.40
CA THR A 205 17.64 3.14 11.37
C THR A 205 17.03 2.76 12.71
N PHE A 206 17.83 2.48 13.74
CA PHE A 206 17.36 2.10 15.07
C PHE A 206 16.36 3.09 15.66
N GLY A 207 16.62 4.40 15.59
CA GLY A 207 15.69 5.40 16.13
C GLY A 207 14.29 5.34 15.51
N ARG A 208 14.20 5.05 14.21
CA ARG A 208 12.92 4.91 13.50
C ARG A 208 12.21 3.62 13.88
N TRP A 209 12.97 2.53 14.00
CA TRP A 209 12.44 1.25 14.50
C TRP A 209 11.96 1.37 15.95
N THR A 210 12.65 2.13 16.81
CA THR A 210 12.17 2.45 18.16
C THR A 210 10.82 3.18 18.10
N GLY A 211 10.67 4.18 17.22
CA GLY A 211 9.39 4.87 17.01
C GLY A 211 8.26 3.92 16.58
N VAL A 212 8.54 3.00 15.64
CA VAL A 212 7.58 1.97 15.20
C VAL A 212 7.21 1.02 16.35
N VAL A 213 8.17 0.60 17.18
CA VAL A 213 7.91 -0.24 18.35
C VAL A 213 7.05 0.52 19.37
N SER A 214 7.39 1.77 19.71
CA SER A 214 6.60 2.59 20.62
C SER A 214 5.17 2.79 20.12
N TRP A 215 4.99 3.02 18.82
CA TRP A 215 3.67 3.03 18.20
C TRP A 215 2.94 1.70 18.39
N ALA A 216 3.60 0.57 18.11
CA ALA A 216 3.00 -0.75 18.22
C ALA A 216 2.59 -1.10 19.66
N VAL A 217 3.39 -0.71 20.65
CA VAL A 217 3.06 -0.89 22.09
C VAL A 217 1.80 -0.10 22.44
N ALA A 218 1.71 1.16 22.00
CA ALA A 218 0.52 1.98 22.23
C ALA A 218 -0.73 1.36 21.58
N GLN A 219 -0.62 0.79 20.37
CA GLN A 219 -1.74 0.08 19.72
C GLN A 219 -2.10 -1.24 20.40
N ALA A 220 -1.11 -1.99 20.89
CA ALA A 220 -1.33 -3.25 21.57
C ALA A 220 -2.11 -3.04 22.88
N ALA A 221 -1.81 -1.95 23.61
CA ALA A 221 -2.52 -1.58 24.84
C ALA A 221 -4.02 -1.29 24.61
N THR A 222 -4.40 -0.73 23.46
CA THR A 222 -5.80 -0.45 23.11
C THR A 222 -6.48 -1.64 22.42
N SER A 223 -5.72 -2.55 21.83
CA SER A 223 -6.22 -3.75 21.19
C SER A 223 -6.83 -4.73 22.19
N ARG A 224 -7.99 -5.31 21.87
CA ARG A 224 -8.56 -6.43 22.65
C ARG A 224 -8.00 -7.80 22.24
N ASN A 225 -6.90 -7.83 21.48
CA ASN A 225 -6.31 -9.05 20.93
C ASN A 225 -5.15 -9.54 21.82
N LEU A 226 -5.48 -10.41 22.77
CA LEU A 226 -4.54 -10.97 23.73
C LEU A 226 -3.32 -11.68 23.07
N PRO A 227 -3.47 -12.50 22.01
CA PRO A 227 -2.33 -13.06 21.29
C PRO A 227 -1.31 -12.00 20.81
N LEU A 228 -1.78 -10.86 20.27
CA LEU A 228 -0.89 -9.81 19.80
C LEU A 228 -0.22 -9.05 20.95
N GLN A 229 -0.94 -8.85 22.05
CA GLN A 229 -0.40 -8.22 23.25
C GLN A 229 0.76 -9.02 23.86
N LEU A 230 0.71 -10.34 23.78
CA LEU A 230 1.79 -11.22 24.26
C LEU A 230 2.92 -11.35 23.23
N ALA A 231 2.59 -11.44 21.95
CA ALA A 231 3.59 -11.64 20.90
C ALA A 231 4.51 -10.42 20.68
N LEU A 232 4.04 -9.20 20.96
CA LEU A 232 4.83 -7.98 20.75
C LEU A 232 6.02 -7.87 21.73
N PRO A 233 5.84 -7.96 23.06
CA PRO A 233 6.96 -7.99 24.01
C PRO A 233 7.98 -9.09 23.69
N ASP A 234 7.51 -10.30 23.38
CA ASP A 234 8.37 -11.44 23.01
C ASP A 234 9.22 -11.13 21.76
N ALA A 235 8.61 -10.55 20.73
CA ALA A 235 9.30 -10.16 19.50
C ALA A 235 10.37 -9.09 19.74
N VAL A 236 10.06 -8.07 20.55
CA VAL A 236 11.02 -7.00 20.87
C VAL A 236 12.15 -7.51 21.74
N HIS A 237 11.85 -8.40 22.70
CA HIS A 237 12.85 -9.02 23.55
C HIS A 237 13.82 -9.87 22.72
N ALA A 238 13.30 -10.74 21.84
CA ALA A 238 14.11 -11.55 20.94
C ALA A 238 15.00 -10.68 20.03
N LEU A 239 14.46 -9.58 19.50
CA LEU A 239 15.21 -8.63 18.68
C LEU A 239 16.35 -7.94 19.45
N THR A 240 16.06 -7.48 20.67
CA THR A 240 17.02 -6.83 21.57
C THR A 240 18.16 -7.76 21.96
N GLN A 241 17.86 -9.05 22.20
CA GLN A 241 18.88 -10.06 22.47
C GLN A 241 19.73 -10.37 21.24
N ALA A 242 19.11 -10.48 20.06
CA ALA A 242 19.79 -10.85 18.83
C ALA A 242 20.69 -9.73 18.27
N VAL A 243 20.33 -8.46 18.48
CA VAL A 243 21.03 -7.31 17.88
C VAL A 243 21.62 -6.38 18.93
N ARG A 244 22.96 -6.45 19.08
CA ARG A 244 23.70 -5.58 20.01
C ARG A 244 23.50 -4.09 19.69
N GLY A 245 23.06 -3.33 20.69
CA GLY A 245 22.90 -1.88 20.64
C GLY A 245 21.52 -1.39 20.21
N PHE A 246 20.57 -2.29 19.93
CA PHE A 246 19.16 -1.94 19.84
C PHE A 246 18.49 -2.30 21.16
N HIS A 247 18.00 -1.29 21.89
CA HIS A 247 17.29 -1.45 23.15
C HIS A 247 16.03 -0.60 23.13
N VAL A 248 14.89 -1.21 23.45
CA VAL A 248 13.60 -0.52 23.57
C VAL A 248 12.86 -1.11 24.75
N ASP A 249 12.42 -0.25 25.66
CA ASP A 249 11.61 -0.67 26.81
C ASP A 249 10.18 -0.94 26.36
N VAL A 250 9.70 -2.16 26.64
CA VAL A 250 8.32 -2.60 26.41
C VAL A 250 7.74 -2.94 27.76
N VAL A 251 7.29 -1.91 28.48
CA VAL A 251 6.60 -2.02 29.78
C VAL A 251 5.17 -1.56 29.61
#